data_AF-D2S2M8-F1
#
_entry.id   AF-D2S2M8-F1
#
_cell.length_a   1.000
_cell.length_b   1.000
_cell.length_c   1.000
_cell.angle_alpha   90.00
_cell.angle_beta   90.00
_cell.angle_gamma   90.00
#
_symmetry.space_group_name_H-M   'P 1'
#
loop_
_entity.id
_entity.type
_entity.pdbx_description
1 polymer ?
#
loop_
_entity_poly.entity_id
_entity_poly.type
_entity_poly.pdbx_seq_one_letter_code
_entity_poly.pdbx_strand_id
1 'polypeptide(L)'
;MGSSYDRPTITDYPDPVKADHITYNPSLAVLREYSSHLETTTDYGAPAYVSEYRSRSTDQTKNAVDDSFGDEDFRVFECGFEWIQNPDNDVVCIDRVVGRHSESSYVCRLFLPREYSRIALAWAKLLEPATGTDPDFVTVQIPEATSEPKVRVLPEAGVTTVLGSDYTGEAKKSFLRLFMLRAKQQGGLGLHAGSKRVTIDDADGLQDVGQLFLGLSGTGKSTLTSHGLWLEDPENAKMIQDDVCALLPSGTVAGSEGGGLYIKTLGLEADEQPELHDAATDESAVLENVAVDEDGAVHFDDPQYGQNARAVIRRDHLGSASDDVDLLGVDQVFFITRNPLMPPIAKLTDAQAAVTFMLGESVETSAGDPSRIGESIRVVGTNPFIIGPEGEEGNRFRDLIANLDVECYVINTGVVGTDDPVDVGVEETVAILDGVARGTIEWVDDDVLDLTVPTSVPGIDIDQYVITDHVEDFEDAQASLRTERRSYLDQFDALDDDIVDATY
;
A
#
# COMPACT_ATOMS: atom_id res chain seq x y z
N MET A 1 8.85 25.65 34.56
CA MET A 1 9.22 24.36 35.16
C MET A 1 8.69 23.33 34.18
N GLY A 2 9.56 22.80 33.33
CA GLY A 2 9.15 21.84 32.31
C GLY A 2 8.71 20.55 32.99
N SER A 3 7.48 20.13 32.72
CA SER A 3 7.09 18.74 32.93
C SER A 3 7.98 17.92 32.01
N SER A 4 8.90 17.11 32.55
CA SER A 4 9.47 16.01 31.76
C SER A 4 8.39 14.95 31.70
N TYR A 5 7.54 15.04 30.69
CA TYR A 5 6.66 13.92 30.36
C TYR A 5 7.58 12.75 29.99
N ASP A 6 7.60 11.71 30.81
CA ASP A 6 8.25 10.46 30.45
C ASP A 6 7.53 9.93 29.21
N ARG A 7 8.28 9.71 28.13
CA ARG A 7 7.71 9.25 26.86
C ARG A 7 7.13 7.85 27.07
N PRO A 8 5.85 7.61 26.74
CA PRO A 8 5.25 6.31 26.94
C PRO A 8 5.97 5.27 26.09
N THR A 9 6.16 4.12 26.71
CA THR A 9 6.77 2.92 26.16
C THR A 9 5.74 1.80 26.13
N ILE A 10 6.01 0.75 25.35
CA ILE A 10 5.13 -0.42 25.28
C ILE A 10 4.91 -1.05 26.67
N THR A 11 5.92 -1.02 27.54
CA THR A 11 5.85 -1.62 28.88
C THR A 11 4.94 -0.87 29.85
N ASP A 12 4.54 0.36 29.52
CA ASP A 12 3.63 1.12 30.37
C ASP A 12 2.19 0.58 30.26
N TYR A 13 1.80 0.07 29.08
CA TYR A 13 0.47 -0.44 28.81
C TYR A 13 0.13 -1.69 29.66
N PRO A 14 -1.12 -1.81 30.15
CA PRO A 14 -1.47 -2.90 31.05
C PRO A 14 -1.39 -4.27 30.36
N ASP A 15 -1.00 -5.28 31.14
CA ASP A 15 -1.07 -6.67 30.73
C ASP A 15 -2.54 -7.09 30.58
N PRO A 16 -3.01 -7.35 29.34
CA PRO A 16 -4.42 -7.61 29.08
C PRO A 16 -4.87 -8.97 29.65
N VAL A 17 -3.95 -9.84 30.06
CA VAL A 17 -4.26 -11.10 30.76
C VAL A 17 -4.56 -10.86 32.24
N LYS A 18 -4.02 -9.78 32.83
CA LYS A 18 -4.14 -9.48 34.27
C LYS A 18 -5.20 -8.43 34.59
N ALA A 19 -5.60 -7.62 33.61
CA ALA A 19 -6.57 -6.55 33.80
C ALA A 19 -8.00 -7.07 33.58
N ASP A 20 -8.80 -7.13 34.66
CA ASP A 20 -10.14 -7.74 34.66
C ASP A 20 -11.15 -7.05 33.73
N HIS A 21 -10.97 -5.75 33.44
CA HIS A 21 -11.85 -4.96 32.56
C HIS A 21 -11.45 -5.02 31.08
N ILE A 22 -10.34 -5.71 30.75
CA ILE A 22 -9.87 -5.86 29.38
C ILE A 22 -10.29 -7.23 28.85
N THR A 23 -11.09 -7.25 27.78
CA THR A 23 -11.39 -8.47 27.04
C THR A 23 -10.26 -8.75 26.06
N TYR A 24 -9.42 -9.73 26.38
CA TYR A 24 -8.23 -10.06 25.60
C TYR A 24 -8.46 -11.17 24.56
N ASN A 25 -8.07 -10.92 23.32
CA ASN A 25 -8.17 -11.83 22.17
C ASN A 25 -9.55 -12.51 22.03
N PRO A 26 -10.68 -11.75 22.03
CA PRO A 26 -11.98 -12.32 21.71
C PRO A 26 -11.97 -12.96 20.31
N SER A 27 -12.83 -13.96 20.11
CA SER A 27 -12.99 -14.58 18.78
C SER A 27 -13.57 -13.58 17.78
N LEU A 28 -13.37 -13.82 16.48
CA LEU A 28 -13.94 -12.96 15.42
C LEU A 28 -15.47 -12.87 15.53
N ALA A 29 -16.15 -13.95 15.93
CA ALA A 29 -17.60 -13.95 16.16
C ALA A 29 -18.00 -13.03 17.32
N VAL A 30 -17.23 -13.03 18.42
CA VAL A 30 -17.47 -12.14 19.57
C VAL A 30 -17.21 -10.69 19.21
N LEU A 31 -16.16 -10.40 18.43
CA LEU A 31 -15.90 -9.05 17.92
C LEU A 31 -17.06 -8.52 17.07
N ARG A 32 -17.61 -9.36 16.17
CA ARG A 32 -18.80 -9.02 15.38
C ARG A 32 -20.01 -8.76 16.27
N GLU A 33 -20.26 -9.62 17.25
CA GLU A 33 -21.37 -9.47 18.21
C GLU A 33 -21.29 -8.12 18.97
N TYR A 34 -20.10 -7.72 19.42
CA TYR A 34 -19.89 -6.46 20.14
C TYR A 34 -20.20 -5.22 19.31
N SER A 35 -20.10 -5.30 17.98
CA SER A 35 -20.46 -4.22 17.05
C SER A 35 -21.75 -4.45 16.28
N SER A 36 -22.59 -5.40 16.71
CA SER A 36 -23.88 -5.71 16.04
C SER A 36 -24.85 -4.52 15.96
N HIS A 37 -24.72 -3.55 16.87
CA HIS A 37 -25.52 -2.33 16.88
C HIS A 37 -25.13 -1.33 15.77
N LEU A 38 -23.96 -1.51 15.13
CA LEU A 38 -23.49 -0.72 13.99
C LEU A 38 -23.60 -1.50 12.66
N GLU A 39 -24.00 -2.76 12.72
CA GLU A 39 -23.94 -3.68 11.59
C GLU A 39 -25.20 -3.62 10.73
N THR A 40 -25.01 -3.54 9.41
CA THR A 40 -25.98 -4.02 8.42
C THR A 40 -25.46 -5.35 7.89
N THR A 41 -26.18 -6.44 8.11
CA THR A 41 -25.80 -7.75 7.55
C THR A 41 -26.23 -7.83 6.08
N THR A 42 -25.30 -8.18 5.19
CA THR A 42 -25.59 -8.33 3.76
C THR A 42 -26.37 -9.61 3.47
N ASP A 43 -26.94 -9.72 2.27
CA ASP A 43 -27.57 -10.96 1.75
C ASP A 43 -26.60 -12.16 1.72
N TYR A 44 -25.30 -11.87 1.73
CA TYR A 44 -24.22 -12.86 1.78
C TYR A 44 -23.85 -13.30 3.20
N GLY A 45 -24.46 -12.70 4.23
CA GLY A 45 -24.14 -12.97 5.64
C GLY A 45 -22.89 -12.22 6.14
N ALA A 46 -22.24 -11.42 5.31
CA ALA A 46 -21.11 -10.57 5.70
C ALA A 46 -21.59 -9.35 6.49
N PRO A 47 -20.84 -8.87 7.49
CA PRO A 47 -21.14 -7.61 8.16
C PRO A 47 -20.68 -6.42 7.32
N ALA A 48 -21.53 -5.39 7.22
CA ALA A 48 -21.19 -4.09 6.67
C ALA A 48 -21.31 -2.99 7.74
N TYR A 49 -20.35 -2.06 7.72
CA TYR A 49 -20.28 -0.96 8.68
C TYR A 49 -20.06 0.37 7.97
N VAL A 50 -20.61 1.44 8.55
CA VAL A 50 -20.52 2.81 8.05
C VAL A 50 -19.74 3.62 9.09
N SER A 51 -18.49 3.97 8.78
CA SER A 51 -17.60 4.74 9.67
C SER A 51 -17.86 6.25 9.61
N GLU A 52 -17.75 7.00 10.70
CA GLU A 52 -17.84 8.47 10.65
C GLU A 52 -16.78 9.07 9.71
N TYR A 53 -15.55 8.56 9.78
CA TYR A 53 -14.45 8.97 8.91
C TYR A 53 -14.25 7.98 7.74
N ARG A 54 -14.35 8.48 6.51
CA ARG A 54 -14.31 7.64 5.29
C ARG A 54 -12.91 7.35 4.77
N SER A 55 -11.90 7.98 5.34
CA SER A 55 -10.50 7.88 4.93
C SER A 55 -9.57 8.24 6.09
N ARG A 56 -8.26 8.11 5.86
CA ARG A 56 -7.24 8.49 6.84
C ARG A 56 -7.26 10.00 7.11
N SER A 57 -7.01 10.35 8.36
CA SER A 57 -6.85 11.73 8.83
C SER A 57 -5.39 12.17 8.63
N THR A 58 -4.94 12.21 7.37
CA THR A 58 -3.54 12.48 7.01
C THR A 58 -3.05 13.79 7.62
N ASP A 59 -3.81 14.88 7.47
CA ASP A 59 -3.44 16.21 8.00
C ASP A 59 -3.38 16.27 9.54
N GLN A 60 -4.00 15.28 10.20
CA GLN A 60 -4.01 15.16 11.66
C GLN A 60 -3.02 14.12 12.18
N THR A 61 -2.24 13.51 11.30
CA THR A 61 -1.26 12.49 11.65
C THR A 61 0.12 13.11 11.79
N LYS A 62 0.75 12.91 12.95
CA LYS A 62 2.10 13.37 13.24
C LYS A 62 2.95 12.28 13.86
N ASN A 63 4.25 12.32 13.62
CA ASN A 63 5.22 11.41 14.23
C ASN A 63 6.39 12.17 14.85
N ALA A 64 6.95 11.65 15.95
CA ALA A 64 7.97 12.38 16.72
C ALA A 64 9.37 12.46 16.05
N VAL A 65 9.55 11.87 14.86
CA VAL A 65 10.78 12.00 14.06
C VAL A 65 10.66 13.21 13.15
N ASP A 66 9.56 13.32 12.43
CA ASP A 66 9.35 14.36 11.40
C ASP A 66 8.68 15.62 11.97
N ASP A 67 7.96 15.49 13.08
CA ASP A 67 7.28 16.60 13.75
C ASP A 67 7.89 16.91 15.13
N SER A 68 7.92 18.20 15.46
CA SER A 68 8.21 18.63 16.83
C SER A 68 6.98 18.46 17.72
N PHE A 69 7.03 17.49 18.64
CA PHE A 69 5.95 17.26 19.60
C PHE A 69 6.00 18.24 20.78
N GLY A 70 4.86 18.86 21.08
CA GLY A 70 4.63 19.64 22.30
C GLY A 70 3.77 18.89 23.32
N ASP A 71 3.43 19.57 24.42
CA ASP A 71 2.63 19.00 25.51
C ASP A 71 1.27 18.46 25.03
N GLU A 72 0.63 19.13 24.06
CA GLU A 72 -0.65 18.69 23.49
C GLU A 72 -0.53 17.37 22.73
N ASP A 73 0.60 17.12 22.06
CA ASP A 73 0.85 15.87 21.34
C ASP A 73 1.12 14.72 22.32
N PHE A 74 1.86 14.97 23.41
CA PHE A 74 2.05 13.98 24.46
C PHE A 74 0.76 13.67 25.24
N ARG A 75 -0.11 14.67 25.43
CA ARG A 75 -1.42 14.49 26.07
C ARG A 75 -2.33 13.51 25.31
N VAL A 76 -2.13 13.35 23.99
CA VAL A 76 -2.86 12.34 23.19
C VAL A 76 -2.57 10.92 23.70
N PHE A 77 -1.30 10.60 23.93
CA PHE A 77 -0.92 9.28 24.46
C PHE A 77 -1.37 9.09 25.91
N GLU A 78 -1.25 10.13 26.75
CA GLU A 78 -1.76 10.09 28.12
C GLU A 78 -3.26 9.82 28.15
N CYS A 79 -4.04 10.46 27.26
CA CYS A 79 -5.46 10.21 27.14
C CYS A 79 -5.76 8.75 26.78
N GLY A 80 -5.04 8.18 25.81
CA GLY A 80 -5.15 6.77 25.47
C GLY A 80 -4.82 5.85 26.65
N PHE A 81 -3.73 6.15 27.36
CA PHE A 81 -3.28 5.40 28.51
C PHE A 81 -4.27 5.45 29.69
N GLU A 82 -4.68 6.65 30.11
CA GLU A 82 -5.66 6.88 31.17
C GLU A 82 -6.98 6.18 30.84
N TRP A 83 -7.40 6.21 29.57
CA TRP A 83 -8.61 5.53 29.13
C TRP A 83 -8.50 4.01 29.27
N ILE A 84 -7.39 3.39 28.83
CA ILE A 84 -7.21 1.94 28.97
C ILE A 84 -7.13 1.53 30.44
N GLN A 85 -6.50 2.33 31.31
CA GLN A 85 -6.33 1.97 32.72
C GLN A 85 -7.61 2.11 33.55
N ASN A 86 -8.57 2.92 33.10
CA ASN A 86 -9.81 3.13 33.84
C ASN A 86 -10.67 1.85 33.84
N PRO A 87 -10.91 1.22 35.00
CA PRO A 87 -11.67 -0.03 35.09
C PRO A 87 -13.16 0.13 34.75
N ASP A 88 -13.67 1.36 34.65
CA ASP A 88 -15.05 1.64 34.23
C ASP A 88 -15.22 1.56 32.69
N ASN A 89 -14.12 1.48 31.92
CA ASN A 89 -14.17 1.37 30.47
C ASN A 89 -14.19 -0.09 30.02
N ASP A 90 -15.07 -0.42 29.07
CA ASP A 90 -15.11 -1.72 28.40
C ASP A 90 -14.05 -1.76 27.29
N VAL A 91 -12.88 -2.31 27.59
CA VAL A 91 -11.74 -2.33 26.66
C VAL A 91 -11.64 -3.68 25.97
N VAL A 92 -11.46 -3.67 24.65
CA VAL A 92 -11.04 -4.84 23.87
C VAL A 92 -9.56 -4.70 23.54
N CYS A 93 -8.81 -5.79 23.74
CA CYS A 93 -7.41 -5.90 23.36
C CYS A 93 -7.23 -7.10 22.44
N ILE A 94 -6.53 -6.92 21.33
CA ILE A 94 -6.30 -7.99 20.36
C ILE A 94 -4.85 -7.95 19.86
N ASP A 95 -4.21 -9.12 19.84
CA ASP A 95 -2.83 -9.28 19.42
C ASP A 95 -2.76 -10.06 18.10
N ARG A 96 -2.07 -9.49 17.12
CA ARG A 96 -1.84 -10.09 15.81
C ARG A 96 -0.39 -9.97 15.38
N VAL A 97 0.03 -10.76 14.42
CA VAL A 97 1.37 -10.71 13.84
C VAL A 97 1.29 -10.03 12.48
N VAL A 98 2.13 -9.01 12.28
CA VAL A 98 2.44 -8.44 10.97
C VAL A 98 3.71 -9.08 10.45
N GLY A 99 3.64 -9.65 9.25
CA GLY A 99 4.73 -10.33 8.56
C GLY A 99 5.03 -11.75 9.06
N ARG A 100 5.57 -12.59 8.17
CA ARG A 100 5.97 -13.97 8.47
C ARG A 100 7.48 -14.18 8.44
N HIS A 101 8.21 -13.33 7.71
CA HIS A 101 9.65 -13.44 7.61
C HIS A 101 10.35 -13.26 8.97
N SER A 102 11.35 -14.10 9.26
CA SER A 102 12.02 -14.12 10.57
C SER A 102 12.71 -12.81 10.98
N GLU A 103 13.10 -11.99 10.00
CA GLU A 103 13.70 -10.66 10.24
C GLU A 103 12.65 -9.53 10.23
N SER A 104 11.45 -9.80 9.72
CA SER A 104 10.38 -8.82 9.52
C SER A 104 9.03 -9.40 9.96
N SER A 105 8.95 -9.78 11.23
CA SER A 105 7.73 -10.26 11.87
C SER A 105 7.59 -9.62 13.24
N TYR A 106 6.44 -9.01 13.51
CA TYR A 106 6.22 -8.19 14.70
C TYR A 106 4.85 -8.45 15.31
N VAL A 107 4.81 -8.57 16.63
CA VAL A 107 3.56 -8.68 17.40
C VAL A 107 2.97 -7.30 17.62
N CYS A 108 1.75 -7.12 17.14
CA CYS A 108 0.99 -5.89 17.19
C CYS A 108 -0.16 -6.04 18.18
N ARG A 109 -0.27 -5.10 19.13
CA ARG A 109 -1.37 -5.04 20.10
C ARG A 109 -2.25 -3.85 19.83
N LEU A 110 -3.54 -4.09 19.60
CA LEU A 110 -4.55 -3.06 19.40
C LEU A 110 -5.50 -3.00 20.60
N PHE A 111 -5.66 -1.81 21.18
CA PHE A 111 -6.68 -1.49 22.18
C PHE A 111 -7.75 -0.58 21.60
N LEU A 112 -9.02 -0.85 21.89
CA LEU A 112 -10.14 0.01 21.52
C LEU A 112 -11.37 -0.23 22.40
N PRO A 113 -12.38 0.68 22.38
CA PRO A 113 -13.65 0.46 23.08
C PRO A 113 -14.41 -0.73 22.49
N ARG A 114 -15.04 -1.52 23.36
CA ARG A 114 -15.80 -2.71 22.97
C ARG A 114 -16.82 -2.45 21.86
N GLU A 115 -17.52 -1.33 21.88
CA GLU A 115 -18.56 -1.01 20.89
C GLU A 115 -18.00 -0.86 19.45
N TYR A 116 -16.73 -0.47 19.32
CA TYR A 116 -16.02 -0.31 18.03
C TYR A 116 -15.25 -1.59 17.61
N SER A 117 -15.57 -2.75 18.19
CA SER A 117 -14.96 -4.06 17.86
C SER A 117 -14.93 -4.42 16.38
N ARG A 118 -15.77 -3.80 15.53
CA ARG A 118 -15.69 -3.89 14.07
C ARG A 118 -14.30 -3.52 13.50
N ILE A 119 -13.59 -2.58 14.13
CA ILE A 119 -12.23 -2.19 13.74
C ILE A 119 -11.27 -3.36 13.99
N ALA A 120 -11.34 -3.95 15.19
CA ALA A 120 -10.56 -5.14 15.52
C ALA A 120 -10.98 -6.35 14.66
N LEU A 121 -12.25 -6.53 14.35
CA LEU A 121 -12.75 -7.61 13.48
C LEU A 121 -12.11 -7.54 12.10
N ALA A 122 -12.18 -6.37 11.46
CA ALA A 122 -11.62 -6.13 10.14
C ALA A 122 -10.10 -6.26 10.17
N TRP A 123 -9.43 -5.57 11.11
CA TRP A 123 -7.97 -5.62 11.26
C TRP A 123 -7.44 -7.03 11.56
N ALA A 124 -8.10 -7.76 12.44
CA ALA A 124 -7.71 -9.12 12.82
C ALA A 124 -7.87 -10.14 11.68
N LYS A 125 -8.72 -9.87 10.69
CA LYS A 125 -8.87 -10.71 9.50
C LYS A 125 -7.75 -10.50 8.48
N LEU A 126 -7.03 -9.37 8.52
CA LEU A 126 -5.88 -9.09 7.66
C LEU A 126 -4.61 -9.82 8.13
N LEU A 127 -4.55 -10.19 9.41
CA LEU A 127 -3.35 -10.64 10.09
C LEU A 127 -3.54 -11.99 10.78
N GLU A 128 -2.45 -12.56 11.28
CA GLU A 128 -2.45 -13.85 11.97
C GLU A 128 -2.48 -13.69 13.49
N PRO A 129 -3.11 -14.59 14.26
CA PRO A 129 -3.08 -14.55 15.72
C PRO A 129 -1.65 -14.62 16.29
N ALA A 130 -1.31 -13.74 17.23
CA ALA A 130 -0.05 -13.83 17.97
C ALA A 130 -0.10 -14.93 19.05
N THR A 131 1.06 -15.52 19.38
CA THR A 131 1.16 -16.61 20.37
C THR A 131 1.96 -16.19 21.61
N GLY A 132 1.32 -15.45 22.53
CA GLY A 132 1.82 -15.27 23.90
C GLY A 132 3.12 -14.48 24.09
N THR A 133 3.57 -13.75 23.08
CA THR A 133 4.74 -12.85 23.13
C THR A 133 4.31 -11.44 23.53
N ASP A 134 5.21 -10.69 24.17
CA ASP A 134 5.04 -9.25 24.36
C ASP A 134 4.97 -8.53 23.00
N PRO A 135 4.19 -7.45 22.88
CA PRO A 135 4.04 -6.75 21.61
C PRO A 135 5.30 -5.95 21.26
N ASP A 136 5.65 -5.94 19.98
CA ASP A 136 6.63 -5.04 19.38
C ASP A 136 6.04 -3.66 19.07
N PHE A 137 4.73 -3.61 18.79
CA PHE A 137 3.98 -2.39 18.51
C PHE A 137 2.66 -2.35 19.29
N VAL A 138 2.28 -1.15 19.77
CA VAL A 138 1.00 -0.90 20.43
C VAL A 138 0.26 0.24 19.74
N THR A 139 -1.00 0.02 19.41
CA THR A 139 -1.93 1.06 18.98
C THR A 139 -3.11 1.14 19.92
N VAL A 140 -3.49 2.37 20.29
CA VAL A 140 -4.74 2.66 21.00
C VAL A 140 -5.62 3.47 20.08
N GLN A 141 -6.82 2.97 19.76
CA GLN A 141 -7.78 3.67 18.92
C GLN A 141 -9.07 3.92 19.70
N ILE A 142 -9.38 5.18 19.98
CA ILE A 142 -10.55 5.61 20.75
C ILE A 142 -11.36 6.58 19.89
N PRO A 143 -12.35 6.07 19.12
CA PRO A 143 -13.11 6.89 18.21
C PRO A 143 -13.85 8.06 18.86
N GLU A 144 -14.40 7.89 20.06
CA GLU A 144 -15.23 8.91 20.71
C GLU A 144 -14.43 9.94 21.53
N ALA A 145 -13.11 9.83 21.60
CA ALA A 145 -12.30 10.67 22.47
C ALA A 145 -12.35 12.16 22.09
N THR A 146 -12.61 12.48 20.83
CA THR A 146 -12.68 13.86 20.32
C THR A 146 -13.40 13.90 18.98
N SER A 147 -14.00 15.03 18.62
CA SER A 147 -14.65 15.25 17.32
C SER A 147 -13.68 15.65 16.21
N GLU A 148 -12.43 15.97 16.55
CA GLU A 148 -11.38 16.31 15.56
C GLU A 148 -10.27 15.26 15.69
N PRO A 149 -10.03 14.41 14.67
CA PRO A 149 -9.11 13.31 14.79
C PRO A 149 -7.70 13.78 15.19
N LYS A 150 -7.01 12.99 16.01
CA LYS A 150 -5.61 13.20 16.35
C LYS A 150 -4.89 11.86 16.31
N VAL A 151 -3.96 11.73 15.36
CA VAL A 151 -3.11 10.55 15.25
C VAL A 151 -1.68 10.94 15.62
N ARG A 152 -1.12 10.29 16.64
CA ARG A 152 0.25 10.53 17.09
C ARG A 152 1.03 9.24 17.16
N VAL A 153 2.26 9.29 16.67
CA VAL A 153 3.17 8.15 16.58
C VAL A 153 4.47 8.48 17.32
N LEU A 154 4.92 7.57 18.18
CA LEU A 154 6.26 7.52 18.75
C LEU A 154 7.00 6.34 18.09
N PRO A 155 7.68 6.56 16.96
CA PRO A 155 8.17 5.45 16.14
C PRO A 155 9.23 4.60 16.86
N GLU A 156 10.12 5.22 17.63
CA GLU A 156 11.15 4.53 18.40
C GLU A 156 10.54 3.62 19.46
N ALA A 157 9.50 4.11 20.13
CA ALA A 157 8.79 3.38 21.18
C ALA A 157 7.82 2.32 20.62
N GLY A 158 7.52 2.35 19.32
CA GLY A 158 6.54 1.44 18.72
C GLY A 158 5.10 1.72 19.14
N VAL A 159 4.77 2.97 19.48
CA VAL A 159 3.46 3.34 20.04
C VAL A 159 2.73 4.29 19.10
N THR A 160 1.46 4.01 18.81
CA THR A 160 0.54 4.92 18.13
C THR A 160 -0.72 5.15 18.97
N THR A 161 -1.23 6.37 18.99
CA THR A 161 -2.56 6.66 19.54
C THR A 161 -3.40 7.42 18.51
N VAL A 162 -4.61 6.91 18.30
CA VAL A 162 -5.63 7.42 17.38
C VAL A 162 -6.83 7.84 18.22
N LEU A 163 -7.10 9.14 18.30
CA LEU A 163 -8.28 9.68 18.95
C LEU A 163 -9.20 10.27 17.88
N GLY A 164 -10.51 10.06 18.00
CA GLY A 164 -11.48 10.76 17.16
C GLY A 164 -11.76 10.17 15.78
N SER A 165 -11.22 8.99 15.44
CA SER A 165 -11.49 8.33 14.17
C SER A 165 -11.86 6.87 14.38
N ASP A 166 -12.98 6.46 13.78
CA ASP A 166 -13.47 5.09 13.74
C ASP A 166 -13.12 4.36 12.43
N TYR A 167 -12.31 4.98 11.56
CA TYR A 167 -11.88 4.38 10.30
C TYR A 167 -10.92 3.22 10.54
N THR A 168 -11.21 2.04 9.98
CA THR A 168 -10.38 0.83 10.15
C THR A 168 -8.97 1.01 9.58
N GLY A 169 -8.84 1.83 8.53
CA GLY A 169 -7.55 2.11 7.91
C GLY A 169 -6.53 2.78 8.84
N GLU A 170 -6.97 3.46 9.91
CA GLU A 170 -6.07 4.02 10.92
C GLU A 170 -5.38 2.92 11.74
N ALA A 171 -6.14 1.92 12.23
CA ALA A 171 -5.57 0.74 12.88
C ALA A 171 -4.59 0.04 11.96
N LYS A 172 -5.00 -0.28 10.72
CA LYS A 172 -4.13 -0.95 9.74
C LYS A 172 -2.82 -0.19 9.52
N LYS A 173 -2.89 1.09 9.12
CA LYS A 173 -1.69 1.85 8.74
C LYS A 173 -0.83 2.26 9.94
N SER A 174 -1.37 2.28 11.16
CA SER A 174 -0.56 2.50 12.39
C SER A 174 0.57 1.47 12.54
N PHE A 175 0.26 0.18 12.33
CA PHE A 175 1.23 -0.91 12.43
C PHE A 175 2.10 -1.02 11.19
N LEU A 176 1.51 -0.89 10.00
CA LEU A 176 2.26 -1.02 8.74
C LEU A 176 3.32 0.08 8.57
N ARG A 177 3.06 1.29 9.07
CA ARG A 177 4.07 2.36 9.14
C ARG A 177 5.30 1.94 9.95
N LEU A 178 5.08 1.34 11.12
CA LEU A 178 6.17 0.89 11.99
C LEU A 178 6.89 -0.33 11.41
N PHE A 179 6.17 -1.24 10.77
CA PHE A 179 6.75 -2.34 9.99
C PHE A 179 7.75 -1.83 8.94
N MET A 180 7.35 -0.84 8.14
CA MET A 180 8.21 -0.21 7.14
C MET A 180 9.43 0.48 7.77
N LEU A 181 9.24 1.20 8.88
CA LEU A 181 10.36 1.82 9.60
C LEU A 181 11.36 0.79 10.13
N ARG A 182 10.91 -0.36 10.66
CA ARG A 182 11.82 -1.40 11.15
C ARG A 182 12.64 -2.00 10.00
N ALA A 183 12.04 -2.20 8.83
CA ALA A 183 12.78 -2.61 7.64
C ALA A 183 13.88 -1.60 7.28
N LYS A 184 13.56 -0.30 7.27
CA LYS A 184 14.56 0.77 7.08
C LYS A 184 15.71 0.69 8.08
N GLN A 185 15.41 0.49 9.36
CA GLN A 185 16.41 0.38 10.43
C GLN A 185 17.33 -0.85 10.30
N GLN A 186 16.88 -1.89 9.60
CA GLN A 186 17.66 -3.08 9.27
C GLN A 186 18.49 -2.91 7.98
N GLY A 187 18.46 -1.71 7.38
CA GLY A 187 19.06 -1.45 6.08
C GLY A 187 18.18 -1.92 4.92
N GLY A 188 16.97 -2.41 5.13
CA GLY A 188 16.01 -2.60 4.05
C GLY A 188 15.31 -1.31 3.66
N LEU A 189 14.15 -1.45 3.02
CA LEU A 189 13.24 -0.34 2.72
C LEU A 189 11.80 -0.82 2.84
N GLY A 190 10.96 -0.01 3.50
CA GLY A 190 9.53 -0.27 3.55
C GLY A 190 8.84 0.28 2.29
N LEU A 191 8.12 -0.56 1.57
CA LEU A 191 7.51 -0.24 0.29
C LEU A 191 5.99 -0.34 0.35
N HIS A 192 5.31 0.65 -0.22
CA HIS A 192 3.87 0.60 -0.50
C HIS A 192 3.64 -0.01 -1.89
N ALA A 193 4.04 -1.26 -2.05
CA ALA A 193 4.10 -1.96 -3.32
C ALA A 193 3.30 -3.26 -3.30
N GLY A 194 2.74 -3.61 -4.46
CA GLY A 194 2.32 -4.98 -4.72
C GLY A 194 3.53 -5.85 -5.06
N SER A 195 3.52 -7.12 -4.66
CA SER A 195 4.54 -8.09 -5.04
C SER A 195 3.90 -9.32 -5.68
N LYS A 196 4.56 -9.84 -6.70
CA LYS A 196 4.09 -10.96 -7.52
C LYS A 196 5.25 -11.91 -7.80
N ARG A 197 4.95 -13.20 -7.87
CA ARG A 197 5.83 -14.23 -8.42
C ARG A 197 5.28 -14.68 -9.76
N VAL A 198 6.10 -14.64 -10.80
CA VAL A 198 5.77 -15.18 -12.13
C VAL A 198 6.63 -16.41 -12.34
N THR A 199 6.02 -17.57 -12.50
CA THR A 199 6.71 -18.82 -12.83
C THR A 199 6.61 -19.02 -14.35
N ILE A 200 7.75 -18.99 -15.05
CA ILE A 200 7.87 -19.20 -16.50
C ILE A 200 8.66 -20.47 -16.80
N ASP A 201 8.35 -21.13 -17.91
CA ASP A 201 9.09 -22.29 -18.43
C ASP A 201 9.99 -21.81 -19.58
N ASP A 202 11.30 -21.95 -19.39
CA ASP A 202 12.28 -21.58 -20.40
C ASP A 202 13.16 -22.78 -20.82
N ALA A 203 14.30 -22.51 -21.46
CA ALA A 203 15.22 -23.56 -21.91
C ALA A 203 15.88 -24.33 -20.74
N ASP A 204 15.99 -23.72 -19.56
CA ASP A 204 16.60 -24.27 -18.35
C ASP A 204 15.56 -24.84 -17.37
N GLY A 205 14.27 -24.55 -17.60
CA GLY A 205 13.10 -25.16 -16.98
C GLY A 205 12.19 -24.13 -16.31
N LEU A 206 11.42 -24.57 -15.30
CA LEU A 206 10.61 -23.66 -14.51
C LEU A 206 11.49 -22.77 -13.63
N GLN A 207 11.32 -21.46 -13.78
CA GLN A 207 11.97 -20.45 -12.96
C GLN A 207 10.94 -19.44 -12.45
N ASP A 208 11.19 -18.92 -11.26
CA ASP A 208 10.39 -17.86 -10.65
C ASP A 208 11.08 -16.51 -10.90
N VAL A 209 10.30 -15.53 -11.33
CA VAL A 209 10.66 -14.12 -11.49
C VAL A 209 9.85 -13.31 -10.48
N GLY A 210 10.55 -12.66 -9.55
CA GLY A 210 9.96 -11.81 -8.53
C GLY A 210 9.76 -10.37 -9.01
N GLN A 211 8.53 -9.88 -8.93
CA GLN A 211 8.15 -8.55 -9.42
C GLN A 211 7.57 -7.68 -8.31
N LEU A 212 7.95 -6.40 -8.28
CA LEU A 212 7.34 -5.36 -7.46
C LEU A 212 6.62 -4.33 -8.33
N PHE A 213 5.45 -3.87 -7.86
CA PHE A 213 4.62 -2.88 -8.53
C PHE A 213 4.40 -1.67 -7.60
N LEU A 214 4.95 -0.52 -7.97
CA LEU A 214 4.76 0.75 -7.28
C LEU A 214 3.86 1.65 -8.12
N GLY A 215 2.91 2.31 -7.47
CA GLY A 215 1.91 3.11 -8.18
C GLY A 215 0.95 3.78 -7.23
N LEU A 216 0.53 5.01 -7.57
CA LEU A 216 -0.50 5.71 -6.83
C LEU A 216 -1.86 5.01 -6.93
N SER A 217 -2.77 5.34 -6.01
CA SER A 217 -4.13 4.80 -6.04
C SER A 217 -4.81 5.10 -7.38
N GLY A 218 -5.37 4.07 -8.02
CA GLY A 218 -6.11 4.23 -9.29
C GLY A 218 -5.25 4.13 -10.55
N THR A 219 -3.95 3.81 -10.44
CA THR A 219 -3.07 3.58 -11.60
C THR A 219 -3.08 2.15 -12.11
N GLY A 220 -3.77 1.23 -11.42
CA GLY A 220 -3.83 -0.19 -11.78
C GLY A 220 -2.91 -1.11 -10.97
N LYS A 221 -2.21 -0.62 -9.93
CA LYS A 221 -1.31 -1.42 -9.07
C LYS A 221 -1.91 -2.76 -8.62
N SER A 222 -3.09 -2.73 -7.99
CA SER A 222 -3.74 -3.94 -7.48
C SER A 222 -4.12 -4.89 -8.62
N THR A 223 -4.66 -4.37 -9.73
CA THR A 223 -5.00 -5.13 -10.93
C THR A 223 -3.78 -5.84 -11.50
N LEU A 224 -2.67 -5.12 -11.72
CA LEU A 224 -1.45 -5.74 -12.24
C LEU A 224 -0.87 -6.77 -11.28
N THR A 225 -0.89 -6.49 -9.98
CA THR A 225 -0.36 -7.40 -8.96
C THR A 225 -1.16 -8.72 -8.90
N SER A 226 -2.49 -8.70 -9.04
CA SER A 226 -3.33 -9.90 -8.99
C SER A 226 -3.49 -10.61 -10.34
N HIS A 227 -3.30 -9.93 -11.47
CA HIS A 227 -3.55 -10.52 -12.79
C HIS A 227 -2.66 -11.74 -13.11
N GLY A 228 -3.24 -12.82 -13.62
CA GLY A 228 -2.53 -14.09 -13.90
C GLY A 228 -1.62 -14.10 -15.13
N LEU A 229 -1.49 -12.95 -15.82
CA LEU A 229 -0.75 -12.78 -17.09
C LEU A 229 -1.18 -13.73 -18.21
N TRP A 230 -2.37 -14.33 -18.11
CA TRP A 230 -2.89 -15.34 -19.04
C TRP A 230 -1.94 -16.54 -19.28
N LEU A 231 -1.09 -16.82 -18.30
CA LEU A 231 -0.21 -17.99 -18.31
C LEU A 231 -1.03 -19.27 -18.12
N GLU A 232 -0.59 -20.35 -18.76
CA GLU A 232 -1.20 -21.69 -18.65
C GLU A 232 -0.23 -22.64 -17.94
N ASP A 233 -0.78 -23.62 -17.20
CA ASP A 233 0.02 -24.63 -16.49
C ASP A 233 1.06 -25.29 -17.43
N PRO A 234 2.33 -25.45 -17.00
CA PRO A 234 2.83 -25.27 -15.63
C PRO A 234 3.23 -23.82 -15.25
N GLU A 235 3.13 -22.86 -16.17
CA GLU A 235 3.42 -21.45 -15.92
C GLU A 235 2.27 -20.81 -15.14
N ASN A 236 2.59 -19.84 -14.28
CA ASN A 236 1.57 -19.13 -13.51
C ASN A 236 2.09 -17.80 -12.99
N ALA A 237 1.17 -16.92 -12.58
CA ALA A 237 1.49 -15.73 -11.82
C ALA A 237 0.66 -15.69 -10.55
N LYS A 238 1.30 -15.42 -9.41
CA LYS A 238 0.66 -15.35 -8.09
C LYS A 238 1.00 -14.05 -7.39
N MET A 239 -0.01 -13.38 -6.87
CA MET A 239 0.15 -12.25 -5.96
C MET A 239 0.69 -12.75 -4.62
N ILE A 240 1.77 -12.11 -4.16
CA ILE A 240 2.36 -12.38 -2.84
C ILE A 240 1.82 -11.36 -1.83
N GLN A 241 1.80 -10.06 -2.16
CA GLN A 241 1.29 -8.98 -1.30
C GLN A 241 0.68 -7.87 -2.15
N ASP A 242 -0.38 -7.19 -1.69
CA ASP A 242 -1.09 -6.16 -2.48
C ASP A 242 -0.74 -4.72 -2.06
N ASP A 243 -0.38 -4.52 -0.79
CA ASP A 243 -0.34 -3.21 -0.16
C ASP A 243 1.07 -2.82 0.34
N VAL A 244 1.55 -3.46 1.41
CA VAL A 244 2.81 -3.10 2.08
C VAL A 244 3.76 -4.29 2.18
N CYS A 245 5.02 -4.06 1.83
CA CYS A 245 6.09 -5.03 1.97
C CYS A 245 7.40 -4.35 2.39
N ALA A 246 8.42 -5.15 2.66
CA ALA A 246 9.76 -4.70 3.02
C ALA A 246 10.79 -5.36 2.11
N LEU A 247 11.51 -4.57 1.32
CA LEU A 247 12.66 -5.03 0.54
C LEU A 247 13.88 -5.11 1.48
N LEU A 248 14.36 -6.31 1.75
CA LEU A 248 15.50 -6.55 2.62
C LEU A 248 16.81 -6.57 1.83
N PRO A 249 17.97 -6.29 2.46
CA PRO A 249 19.28 -6.39 1.82
C PRO A 249 19.61 -7.77 1.24
N SER A 250 18.91 -8.82 1.65
CA SER A 250 19.04 -10.18 1.10
C SER A 250 18.42 -10.35 -0.29
N GLY A 251 17.61 -9.38 -0.76
CA GLY A 251 16.78 -9.50 -1.95
C GLY A 251 15.38 -10.06 -1.65
N THR A 252 15.13 -10.55 -0.44
CA THR A 252 13.80 -10.98 -0.01
C THR A 252 12.88 -9.79 0.16
N VAL A 253 11.66 -9.90 -0.37
CA VAL A 253 10.57 -8.95 -0.12
C VAL A 253 9.63 -9.59 0.89
N ALA A 254 9.72 -9.15 2.15
CA ALA A 254 8.86 -9.64 3.23
C ALA A 254 7.51 -8.93 3.20
N GLY A 255 6.40 -9.67 3.14
CA GLY A 255 5.06 -9.10 3.12
C GLY A 255 4.50 -8.87 4.53
N SER A 256 3.59 -7.92 4.67
CA SER A 256 3.06 -7.54 5.99
C SER A 256 1.78 -8.27 6.40
N GLU A 257 0.88 -8.55 5.46
CA GLU A 257 -0.48 -9.02 5.75
C GLU A 257 -0.67 -10.47 5.32
N GLY A 258 -0.68 -11.38 6.30
CA GLY A 258 -0.76 -12.83 6.11
C GLY A 258 -2.18 -13.42 6.00
N GLY A 259 -3.21 -12.68 6.43
CA GLY A 259 -4.57 -13.22 6.61
C GLY A 259 -5.61 -12.74 5.60
N GLY A 260 -5.43 -11.56 5.02
CA GLY A 260 -6.44 -10.92 4.19
C GLY A 260 -5.91 -9.70 3.44
N LEU A 261 -6.77 -9.12 2.59
CA LEU A 261 -6.52 -7.87 1.87
C LEU A 261 -7.56 -6.82 2.27
N TYR A 262 -7.20 -5.54 2.15
CA TYR A 262 -8.11 -4.42 2.39
C TYR A 262 -8.36 -3.63 1.11
N ILE A 263 -9.20 -4.20 0.26
CA ILE A 263 -9.41 -3.77 -1.12
C ILE A 263 -10.36 -2.58 -1.21
N LYS A 264 -10.26 -1.82 -2.30
CA LYS A 264 -11.33 -0.90 -2.72
C LYS A 264 -12.44 -1.69 -3.39
N THR A 265 -13.68 -1.29 -3.16
CA THR A 265 -14.86 -1.98 -3.69
C THR A 265 -15.73 -1.12 -4.59
N LEU A 266 -15.48 0.20 -4.68
CA LEU A 266 -16.24 1.03 -5.60
C LEU A 266 -15.91 0.65 -7.06
N GLY A 267 -16.93 0.33 -7.86
CA GLY A 267 -16.79 -0.15 -9.23
C GLY A 267 -16.34 -1.62 -9.33
N LEU A 268 -16.55 -2.40 -8.27
CA LEU A 268 -16.26 -3.83 -8.28
C LEU A 268 -17.37 -4.59 -9.01
N GLU A 269 -17.06 -5.07 -10.22
CA GLU A 269 -18.00 -5.80 -11.08
C GLU A 269 -17.62 -7.27 -11.18
N ALA A 270 -18.61 -8.17 -11.13
CA ALA A 270 -18.40 -9.62 -11.21
C ALA A 270 -17.80 -10.07 -12.54
N ASP A 271 -18.12 -9.39 -13.65
CA ASP A 271 -17.64 -9.75 -14.99
C ASP A 271 -16.21 -9.24 -15.25
N GLU A 272 -15.80 -8.13 -14.63
CA GLU A 272 -14.46 -7.53 -14.80
C GLU A 272 -13.45 -8.02 -13.76
N GLN A 273 -13.90 -8.23 -12.52
CA GLN A 273 -13.06 -8.58 -11.37
C GLN A 273 -13.67 -9.76 -10.58
N PRO A 274 -13.92 -10.92 -11.20
CA PRO A 274 -14.70 -12.01 -10.62
C PRO A 274 -14.15 -12.49 -9.27
N GLU A 275 -12.84 -12.64 -9.16
CA GLU A 275 -12.20 -13.17 -7.95
C GLU A 275 -12.31 -12.22 -6.75
N LEU A 276 -12.14 -10.91 -6.98
CA LEU A 276 -12.28 -9.89 -5.94
C LEU A 276 -13.77 -9.72 -5.56
N HIS A 277 -14.67 -9.80 -6.54
CA HIS A 277 -16.12 -9.74 -6.30
C HIS A 277 -16.59 -10.95 -5.48
N ASP A 278 -16.20 -12.16 -5.85
CA ASP A 278 -16.52 -13.39 -5.11
C ASP A 278 -15.99 -13.32 -3.67
N ALA A 279 -14.76 -12.86 -3.47
CA ALA A 279 -14.20 -12.70 -2.14
C ALA A 279 -14.87 -11.58 -1.31
N ALA A 280 -15.34 -10.50 -1.95
CA ALA A 280 -16.06 -9.40 -1.29
C ALA A 280 -17.53 -9.74 -0.97
N THR A 281 -18.08 -10.74 -1.65
CA THR A 281 -19.45 -11.25 -1.46
C THR A 281 -19.48 -12.59 -0.70
N ASP A 282 -18.38 -12.97 -0.05
CA ASP A 282 -18.30 -14.12 0.85
C ASP A 282 -18.69 -13.74 2.29
N GLU A 283 -19.27 -14.66 3.06
CA GLU A 283 -19.68 -14.43 4.46
C GLU A 283 -18.52 -14.03 5.39
N SER A 284 -17.29 -14.39 4.99
CA SER A 284 -16.06 -14.05 5.69
C SER A 284 -15.56 -12.62 5.42
N ALA A 285 -16.17 -11.87 4.49
CA ALA A 285 -15.80 -10.49 4.24
C ALA A 285 -16.14 -9.57 5.43
N VAL A 286 -15.63 -8.34 5.43
CA VAL A 286 -16.10 -7.23 6.29
C VAL A 286 -16.11 -5.98 5.44
N LEU A 287 -17.30 -5.43 5.20
CA LEU A 287 -17.50 -4.28 4.32
C LEU A 287 -17.45 -3.00 5.17
N GLU A 288 -16.77 -1.98 4.67
CA GLU A 288 -16.67 -0.67 5.30
C GLU A 288 -17.00 0.42 4.28
N ASN A 289 -18.01 1.23 4.58
CA ASN A 289 -18.50 2.31 3.73
C ASN A 289 -19.01 1.85 2.35
N VAL A 290 -19.42 0.60 2.22
CA VAL A 290 -20.15 0.09 1.04
C VAL A 290 -21.64 0.40 1.22
N ALA A 291 -22.29 0.79 0.13
CA ALA A 291 -23.74 0.95 0.09
C ALA A 291 -24.43 -0.41 0.30
N VAL A 292 -25.20 -0.55 1.38
CA VAL A 292 -25.98 -1.75 1.69
C VAL A 292 -27.37 -1.34 2.13
N ASP A 293 -28.39 -1.91 1.49
CA ASP A 293 -29.80 -1.66 1.82
C ASP A 293 -30.22 -2.34 3.13
N GLU A 294 -31.38 -1.94 3.67
CA GLU A 294 -31.94 -2.54 4.90
C GLU A 294 -32.23 -4.05 4.76
N ASP A 295 -32.45 -4.54 3.52
CA ASP A 295 -32.66 -5.95 3.23
C ASP A 295 -31.38 -6.74 2.97
N GLY A 296 -30.22 -6.07 2.91
CA GLY A 296 -28.90 -6.69 2.77
C GLY A 296 -28.32 -6.62 1.34
N ALA A 297 -29.01 -6.03 0.37
CA ALA A 297 -28.50 -5.87 -0.98
C ALA A 297 -27.26 -4.95 -1.01
N VAL A 298 -26.19 -5.38 -1.69
CA VAL A 298 -24.91 -4.67 -1.77
C VAL A 298 -24.79 -3.95 -3.12
N HIS A 299 -24.41 -2.67 -3.09
CA HIS A 299 -24.21 -1.84 -4.28
C HIS A 299 -22.76 -1.37 -4.36
N PHE A 300 -21.94 -2.03 -5.18
CA PHE A 300 -20.53 -1.69 -5.35
C PHE A 300 -20.31 -0.48 -6.27
N ASP A 301 -21.30 -0.05 -7.03
CA ASP A 301 -21.25 1.12 -7.92
C ASP A 301 -21.75 2.41 -7.25
N ASP A 302 -22.40 2.32 -6.09
CA ASP A 302 -22.98 3.47 -5.38
C ASP A 302 -21.97 4.16 -4.43
N PRO A 303 -21.58 5.42 -4.72
CA PRO A 303 -20.63 6.17 -3.91
C PRO A 303 -21.29 6.95 -2.75
N GLN A 304 -22.47 6.53 -2.24
CA GLN A 304 -23.20 7.28 -1.19
C GLN A 304 -22.37 7.65 0.05
N TYR A 305 -21.37 6.83 0.40
CA TYR A 305 -20.45 7.07 1.53
C TYR A 305 -19.06 7.56 1.10
N GLY A 306 -18.93 8.00 -0.16
CA GLY A 306 -17.68 8.46 -0.77
C GLY A 306 -17.02 7.39 -1.65
N GLN A 307 -15.87 7.75 -2.23
CA GLN A 307 -15.19 6.89 -3.22
C GLN A 307 -14.26 5.83 -2.61
N ASN A 308 -14.10 5.85 -1.30
CA ASN A 308 -13.19 4.97 -0.57
C ASN A 308 -13.97 3.87 0.16
N ALA A 309 -14.96 3.28 -0.51
CA ALA A 309 -15.62 2.06 -0.05
C ALA A 309 -14.59 0.91 -0.06
N ARG A 310 -14.60 0.09 1.00
CA ARG A 310 -13.58 -0.94 1.24
C ARG A 310 -14.20 -2.25 1.68
N ALA A 311 -13.45 -3.33 1.47
CA ALA A 311 -13.72 -4.61 2.11
C ALA A 311 -12.43 -5.24 2.63
N VAL A 312 -12.52 -5.85 3.80
CA VAL A 312 -11.54 -6.87 4.21
C VAL A 312 -12.01 -8.20 3.66
N ILE A 313 -11.20 -8.79 2.79
CA ILE A 313 -11.41 -10.11 2.20
C ILE A 313 -10.30 -11.06 2.61
N ARG A 314 -10.55 -12.36 2.60
CA ARG A 314 -9.53 -13.34 3.00
C ARG A 314 -8.69 -13.79 1.82
N ARG A 315 -7.40 -14.00 2.06
CA ARG A 315 -6.44 -14.44 1.03
C ARG A 315 -6.76 -15.82 0.47
N ASP A 316 -7.27 -16.73 1.30
CA ASP A 316 -7.63 -18.09 0.91
C ASP A 316 -8.89 -18.17 0.02
N HIS A 317 -9.60 -17.06 -0.18
CA HIS A 317 -10.65 -16.91 -1.20
C HIS A 317 -10.13 -16.37 -2.54
N LEU A 318 -8.84 -16.05 -2.64
CA LEU A 318 -8.21 -15.52 -3.84
C LEU A 318 -7.36 -16.60 -4.52
N GLY A 319 -7.85 -17.17 -5.63
CA GLY A 319 -7.08 -18.11 -6.44
C GLY A 319 -5.78 -17.54 -7.03
N SER A 320 -5.71 -16.23 -7.23
CA SER A 320 -4.52 -15.48 -7.66
C SER A 320 -3.51 -15.24 -6.54
N ALA A 321 -3.92 -15.34 -5.26
CA ALA A 321 -3.02 -15.15 -4.13
C ALA A 321 -2.17 -16.40 -3.89
N SER A 322 -0.92 -16.19 -3.49
CA SER A 322 -0.08 -17.25 -2.93
C SER A 322 -0.43 -17.50 -1.46
N ASP A 323 -0.24 -18.73 -1.02
CA ASP A 323 -0.24 -19.10 0.40
C ASP A 323 0.88 -18.38 1.16
N ASP A 324 1.99 -18.08 0.48
CA ASP A 324 3.10 -17.30 1.02
C ASP A 324 2.82 -15.79 0.92
N VAL A 325 3.45 -15.04 1.83
CA VAL A 325 3.44 -13.56 1.82
C VAL A 325 4.83 -12.96 1.68
N ASP A 326 5.86 -13.81 1.59
CA ASP A 326 7.23 -13.39 1.39
C ASP A 326 7.67 -13.85 -0.01
N LEU A 327 8.23 -12.94 -0.79
CA LEU A 327 8.85 -13.22 -2.08
C LEU A 327 10.36 -13.36 -1.86
N LEU A 328 10.91 -14.53 -2.13
CA LEU A 328 12.28 -14.88 -1.71
C LEU A 328 13.38 -14.07 -2.40
N GLY A 329 13.13 -13.63 -3.64
CA GLY A 329 14.01 -12.77 -4.42
C GLY A 329 13.18 -11.84 -5.31
N VAL A 330 13.62 -10.59 -5.44
CA VAL A 330 13.10 -9.64 -6.42
C VAL A 330 14.06 -9.55 -7.60
N ASP A 331 13.52 -9.63 -8.80
CA ASP A 331 14.27 -9.50 -10.06
C ASP A 331 13.87 -8.21 -10.78
N GLN A 332 12.62 -7.76 -10.63
CA GLN A 332 12.05 -6.67 -11.41
C GLN A 332 11.21 -5.70 -10.57
N VAL A 333 11.34 -4.41 -10.84
CA VAL A 333 10.53 -3.34 -10.23
C VAL A 333 9.84 -2.53 -11.32
N PHE A 334 8.52 -2.38 -11.22
CA PHE A 334 7.69 -1.61 -12.13
C PHE A 334 7.09 -0.40 -11.43
N PHE A 335 7.40 0.79 -11.94
CA PHE A 335 6.76 2.05 -11.57
C PHE A 335 5.62 2.33 -12.54
N ILE A 336 4.39 2.34 -12.03
CA ILE A 336 3.18 2.51 -12.84
C ILE A 336 2.88 4.00 -12.98
N THR A 337 2.83 4.47 -14.22
CA THR A 337 2.46 5.83 -14.59
C THR A 337 1.25 5.85 -15.54
N ARG A 338 0.64 7.01 -15.68
CA ARG A 338 -0.38 7.31 -16.70
C ARG A 338 -0.04 8.60 -17.46
N ASN A 339 1.24 8.96 -17.49
CA ASN A 339 1.73 10.18 -18.11
C ASN A 339 1.80 10.00 -19.64
N PRO A 340 1.08 10.82 -20.44
CA PRO A 340 1.06 10.71 -21.90
C PRO A 340 2.42 10.95 -22.58
N LEU A 341 3.37 11.56 -21.88
CA LEU A 341 4.74 11.80 -22.37
C LEU A 341 5.69 10.62 -22.08
N MET A 342 5.16 9.47 -21.63
CA MET A 342 5.93 8.27 -21.35
C MET A 342 5.58 7.15 -22.36
N PRO A 343 6.57 6.35 -22.80
CA PRO A 343 6.31 5.19 -23.67
C PRO A 343 5.52 4.12 -22.89
N PRO A 344 4.98 3.09 -23.58
CA PRO A 344 4.25 2.01 -22.92
C PRO A 344 5.10 1.30 -21.86
N ILE A 345 6.42 1.20 -22.13
CA ILE A 345 7.41 0.81 -21.14
C ILE A 345 8.77 1.45 -21.47
N ALA A 346 9.55 1.78 -20.45
CA ALA A 346 10.98 2.07 -20.57
C ALA A 346 11.78 1.34 -19.48
N LYS A 347 12.95 0.84 -19.86
CA LYS A 347 13.94 0.29 -18.94
C LYS A 347 14.78 1.43 -18.37
N LEU A 348 15.00 1.41 -17.06
CA LEU A 348 15.66 2.47 -16.32
C LEU A 348 17.04 2.02 -15.88
N THR A 349 18.00 2.94 -15.90
CA THR A 349 19.24 2.79 -15.12
C THR A 349 18.94 2.91 -13.62
N ASP A 350 19.84 2.46 -12.75
CA ASP A 350 19.64 2.55 -11.29
C ASP A 350 19.36 4.00 -10.81
N ALA A 351 20.04 4.98 -11.40
CA ALA A 351 19.84 6.40 -11.08
C ALA A 351 18.47 6.90 -11.56
N GLN A 352 18.06 6.52 -12.78
CA GLN A 352 16.72 6.85 -13.29
C GLN A 352 15.61 6.16 -12.49
N ALA A 353 15.82 4.93 -12.04
CA ALA A 353 14.88 4.22 -11.17
C ALA A 353 14.73 4.93 -9.82
N ALA A 354 15.82 5.45 -9.26
CA ALA A 354 15.77 6.28 -8.06
C ALA A 354 15.06 7.62 -8.30
N VAL A 355 15.25 8.25 -9.48
CA VAL A 355 14.45 9.41 -9.92
C VAL A 355 12.96 9.05 -9.93
N THR A 356 12.57 7.97 -10.59
CA THR A 356 11.16 7.56 -10.69
C THR A 356 10.57 7.24 -9.31
N PHE A 357 11.35 6.59 -8.44
CA PHE A 357 10.98 6.35 -7.05
C PHE A 357 10.74 7.67 -6.30
N MET A 358 11.66 8.62 -6.38
CA MET A 358 11.55 9.92 -5.71
C MET A 358 10.39 10.75 -6.25
N LEU A 359 10.17 10.76 -7.56
CA LEU A 359 9.02 11.44 -8.16
C LEU A 359 7.70 10.83 -7.68
N GLY A 360 7.62 9.49 -7.65
CA GLY A 360 6.42 8.73 -7.32
C GLY A 360 5.18 9.34 -7.98
N GLU A 361 5.33 9.68 -9.25
CA GLU A 361 4.42 10.59 -9.93
C GLU A 361 3.31 9.85 -10.68
N SER A 362 2.14 10.46 -10.69
CA SER A 362 1.06 10.07 -11.58
C SER A 362 0.17 11.26 -11.88
N VAL A 363 -0.91 11.01 -12.61
CA VAL A 363 -1.95 11.99 -12.91
C VAL A 363 -3.15 11.68 -12.01
N GLU A 364 -3.75 12.70 -11.41
CA GLU A 364 -5.00 12.56 -10.66
C GLU A 364 -6.06 11.94 -11.58
N THR A 365 -6.62 10.81 -11.13
CA THR A 365 -7.61 10.05 -11.88
C THR A 365 -9.01 10.33 -11.35
N SER A 366 -10.03 9.89 -12.08
CA SER A 366 -11.42 9.94 -11.61
C SER A 366 -11.66 9.19 -10.30
N ALA A 367 -10.76 8.27 -9.92
CA ALA A 367 -10.82 7.51 -8.67
C ALA A 367 -10.19 8.22 -7.45
N GLY A 368 -9.66 9.43 -7.66
CA GLY A 368 -9.09 10.30 -6.62
C GLY A 368 -9.95 11.55 -6.41
N ASP A 369 -9.39 12.76 -6.54
CA ASP A 369 -10.17 14.00 -6.43
C ASP A 369 -10.75 14.42 -7.81
N PRO A 370 -12.08 14.35 -8.02
CA PRO A 370 -12.68 14.70 -9.31
C PRO A 370 -12.45 16.16 -9.72
N SER A 371 -12.16 17.06 -8.76
CA SER A 371 -11.89 18.47 -9.03
C SER A 371 -10.48 18.74 -9.54
N ARG A 372 -9.59 17.73 -9.44
CA ARG A 372 -8.17 17.82 -9.77
C ARG A 372 -7.74 16.87 -10.88
N ILE A 373 -8.69 16.17 -11.53
CA ILE A 373 -8.41 15.23 -12.63
C ILE A 373 -7.49 15.88 -13.67
N GLY A 374 -6.38 15.21 -13.99
CA GLY A 374 -5.37 15.74 -14.92
C GLY A 374 -4.20 16.46 -14.26
N GLU A 375 -4.25 16.77 -12.96
CA GLU A 375 -3.11 17.36 -12.24
C GLU A 375 -2.05 16.31 -11.89
N SER A 376 -0.77 16.70 -11.96
CA SER A 376 0.35 15.87 -11.49
C SER A 376 0.33 15.74 -9.97
N ILE A 377 0.40 14.51 -9.48
CA ILE A 377 0.57 14.19 -8.05
C ILE A 377 1.92 13.51 -7.87
N ARG A 378 2.65 13.89 -6.82
CA ARG A 378 3.93 13.28 -6.44
C ARG A 378 3.89 12.84 -4.99
N VAL A 379 4.30 11.60 -4.73
CA VAL A 379 4.48 11.03 -3.39
C VAL A 379 5.68 10.10 -3.45
N VAL A 380 6.77 10.41 -2.76
CA VAL A 380 8.01 9.61 -2.79
C VAL A 380 7.72 8.13 -2.54
N GLY A 381 8.22 7.25 -3.41
CA GLY A 381 8.01 5.81 -3.39
C GLY A 381 6.55 5.38 -3.50
N THR A 382 5.65 6.28 -3.91
CA THR A 382 4.19 6.15 -3.79
C THR A 382 3.73 5.84 -2.35
N ASN A 383 4.55 6.21 -1.37
CA ASN A 383 4.49 5.80 0.02
C ASN A 383 4.29 7.01 0.96
N PRO A 384 3.03 7.35 1.33
CA PRO A 384 2.75 8.46 2.25
C PRO A 384 3.02 8.12 3.73
N PHE A 385 3.80 7.06 4.00
CA PHE A 385 4.06 6.55 5.35
C PHE A 385 5.55 6.55 5.72
N ILE A 386 6.41 7.15 4.88
CA ILE A 386 7.83 7.33 5.16
C ILE A 386 7.98 8.08 6.50
N ILE A 387 8.95 7.62 7.30
CA ILE A 387 9.40 8.31 8.52
C ILE A 387 10.87 8.67 8.35
N GLY A 388 11.20 9.93 8.60
CA GLY A 388 12.51 10.50 8.37
C GLY A 388 12.68 11.08 6.97
N PRO A 389 13.91 11.51 6.62
CA PRO A 389 14.17 12.23 5.37
C PRO A 389 13.87 11.38 4.12
N GLU A 390 13.02 11.88 3.24
CA GLU A 390 12.64 11.19 2.00
C GLU A 390 13.82 11.03 1.03
N GLY A 391 14.75 11.98 0.98
CA GLY A 391 15.96 11.88 0.14
C GLY A 391 16.84 10.66 0.50
N GLU A 392 16.89 10.29 1.79
CA GLU A 392 17.61 9.08 2.22
C GLU A 392 16.93 7.79 1.74
N GLU A 393 15.60 7.80 1.54
CA GLU A 393 14.87 6.67 0.96
C GLU A 393 15.25 6.48 -0.52
N GLY A 394 15.35 7.58 -1.29
CA GLY A 394 15.80 7.54 -2.69
C GLY A 394 17.20 6.95 -2.83
N ASN A 395 18.16 7.43 -2.02
CA ASN A 395 19.52 6.90 -2.02
C ASN A 395 19.54 5.42 -1.63
N ARG A 396 18.77 5.03 -0.61
CA ARG A 396 18.73 3.64 -0.16
C ARG A 396 18.09 2.72 -1.19
N PHE A 397 17.04 3.18 -1.88
CA PHE A 397 16.40 2.44 -2.96
C PHE A 397 17.40 2.16 -4.08
N ARG A 398 18.11 3.19 -4.57
CA ARG A 398 19.19 3.05 -5.58
C ARG A 398 20.22 2.02 -5.15
N ASP A 399 20.71 2.12 -3.91
CA ASP A 399 21.73 1.21 -3.40
C ASP A 399 21.22 -0.24 -3.33
N LEU A 400 19.94 -0.46 -2.96
CA LEU A 400 19.36 -1.80 -2.89
C LEU A 400 19.26 -2.43 -4.29
N ILE A 401 18.66 -1.73 -5.25
CA ILE A 401 18.47 -2.27 -6.61
C ILE A 401 19.82 -2.56 -7.29
N ALA A 402 20.81 -1.68 -7.13
CA ALA A 402 22.13 -1.85 -7.71
C ALA A 402 22.90 -3.04 -7.08
N ASN A 403 22.79 -3.22 -5.76
CA ASN A 403 23.45 -4.35 -5.08
C ASN A 403 22.79 -5.71 -5.37
N LEU A 404 21.50 -5.69 -5.68
CA LEU A 404 20.69 -6.88 -5.94
C LEU A 404 20.57 -7.20 -7.44
N ASP A 405 21.08 -6.34 -8.32
CA ASP A 405 20.98 -6.46 -9.78
C ASP A 405 19.52 -6.52 -10.26
N VAL A 406 18.66 -5.64 -9.69
CA VAL A 406 17.22 -5.60 -9.96
C VAL A 406 16.93 -4.72 -11.17
N GLU A 407 16.25 -5.27 -12.17
CA GLU A 407 15.85 -4.52 -13.36
C GLU A 407 14.64 -3.62 -13.05
N CYS A 408 14.77 -2.33 -13.33
CA CYS A 408 13.72 -1.35 -13.05
C CYS A 408 13.10 -0.81 -14.33
N TYR A 409 11.79 -0.62 -14.31
CA TYR A 409 11.00 -0.16 -15.44
C TYR A 409 9.97 0.87 -15.02
N VAL A 410 9.67 1.81 -15.92
CA VAL A 410 8.43 2.60 -15.85
C VAL A 410 7.46 2.06 -16.88
N ILE A 411 6.24 1.74 -16.45
CA ILE A 411 5.17 1.16 -17.28
C ILE A 411 3.98 2.11 -17.32
N ASN A 412 3.53 2.46 -18.54
CA ASN A 412 2.42 3.38 -18.73
C ASN A 412 1.12 2.60 -18.94
N THR A 413 0.17 2.72 -18.01
CA THR A 413 -1.16 2.08 -18.07
C THR A 413 -2.26 3.07 -18.47
N GLY A 414 -1.86 4.22 -19.01
CA GLY A 414 -2.74 5.26 -19.53
C GLY A 414 -2.73 5.26 -21.05
N VAL A 415 -2.33 6.40 -21.60
CA VAL A 415 -2.23 6.63 -23.04
C VAL A 415 -0.82 7.12 -23.38
N VAL A 416 -0.42 7.00 -24.63
CA VAL A 416 0.77 7.63 -25.20
C VAL A 416 0.33 8.75 -26.12
N GLY A 417 0.87 9.95 -25.93
CA GLY A 417 0.53 11.13 -26.72
C GLY A 417 -0.54 12.02 -26.09
N THR A 418 -0.47 13.31 -26.41
CA THR A 418 -1.44 14.33 -25.98
C THR A 418 -2.35 14.79 -27.10
N ASP A 419 -1.89 14.74 -28.35
CA ASP A 419 -2.57 15.31 -29.51
C ASP A 419 -3.30 14.24 -30.33
N ASP A 420 -2.68 13.06 -30.50
CA ASP A 420 -3.31 11.86 -31.07
C ASP A 420 -3.11 10.66 -30.11
N PRO A 421 -3.82 10.61 -28.98
CA PRO A 421 -3.53 9.66 -27.91
C PRO A 421 -3.82 8.21 -28.32
N VAL A 422 -2.88 7.32 -28.02
CA VAL A 422 -2.99 5.86 -28.22
C VAL A 422 -3.07 5.16 -26.86
N ASP A 423 -4.14 4.38 -26.64
CA ASP A 423 -4.35 3.67 -25.37
C ASP A 423 -3.30 2.56 -25.18
N VAL A 424 -2.79 2.42 -23.95
CA VAL A 424 -2.04 1.24 -23.51
C VAL A 424 -2.98 0.39 -22.66
N GLY A 425 -3.61 -0.59 -23.31
CA GLY A 425 -4.63 -1.43 -22.72
C GLY A 425 -4.07 -2.54 -21.84
N VAL A 426 -5.00 -3.36 -21.32
CA VAL A 426 -4.66 -4.54 -20.51
C VAL A 426 -3.90 -5.58 -21.34
N GLU A 427 -4.30 -5.78 -22.61
CA GLU A 427 -3.61 -6.71 -23.52
C GLU A 427 -2.15 -6.32 -23.75
N GLU A 428 -1.89 -5.04 -24.01
CA GLU A 428 -0.54 -4.53 -24.19
C GLU A 428 0.26 -4.60 -22.88
N THR A 429 -0.34 -4.20 -21.77
CA THR A 429 0.32 -4.24 -20.46
C THR A 429 0.72 -5.68 -20.07
N VAL A 430 -0.16 -6.65 -20.31
CA VAL A 430 0.12 -8.07 -20.02
C VAL A 430 1.22 -8.62 -20.92
N ALA A 431 1.18 -8.33 -22.22
CA ALA A 431 2.22 -8.76 -23.16
C ALA A 431 3.59 -8.13 -22.85
N ILE A 432 3.61 -6.87 -22.37
CA ILE A 432 4.83 -6.24 -21.86
C ILE A 432 5.37 -6.98 -20.63
N LEU A 433 4.53 -7.23 -19.62
CA LEU A 433 4.97 -7.89 -18.38
C LEU A 433 5.46 -9.33 -18.62
N ASP A 434 4.79 -10.09 -19.49
CA ASP A 434 5.24 -11.42 -19.92
C ASP A 434 6.56 -11.33 -20.70
N GLY A 435 6.67 -10.39 -21.64
CA GLY A 435 7.88 -10.16 -22.41
C GLY A 435 9.10 -9.79 -21.56
N VAL A 436 8.90 -8.95 -20.54
CA VAL A 436 9.94 -8.60 -19.55
C VAL A 436 10.30 -9.81 -18.69
N ALA A 437 9.31 -10.56 -18.16
CA ALA A 437 9.57 -11.75 -17.37
C ALA A 437 10.40 -12.79 -18.14
N ARG A 438 10.14 -12.95 -19.45
CA ARG A 438 10.85 -13.90 -20.33
C ARG A 438 12.15 -13.36 -20.93
N GLY A 439 12.46 -12.07 -20.77
CA GLY A 439 13.60 -11.42 -21.42
C GLY A 439 13.51 -11.42 -22.95
N THR A 440 12.32 -11.35 -23.53
CA THR A 440 12.08 -11.41 -24.98
C THR A 440 11.90 -10.05 -25.65
N ILE A 441 11.87 -8.97 -24.87
CA ILE A 441 11.83 -7.59 -25.39
C ILE A 441 13.21 -7.19 -25.92
N GLU A 442 13.23 -6.62 -27.12
CA GLU A 442 14.42 -5.97 -27.68
C GLU A 442 14.42 -4.48 -27.32
N TRP A 443 15.59 -3.96 -26.95
CA TRP A 443 15.74 -2.61 -26.38
C TRP A 443 16.70 -1.74 -27.20
N VAL A 444 16.45 -0.43 -27.23
CA VAL A 444 17.34 0.59 -27.78
C VAL A 444 17.38 1.81 -26.87
N ASP A 445 18.54 2.48 -26.80
CA ASP A 445 18.64 3.78 -26.15
C ASP A 445 18.07 4.86 -27.07
N ASP A 446 17.11 5.63 -26.55
CA ASP A 446 16.49 6.75 -27.25
C ASP A 446 17.07 8.08 -26.73
N ASP A 447 17.86 8.75 -27.57
CA ASP A 447 18.53 10.03 -27.24
C ASP A 447 17.54 11.19 -27.00
N VAL A 448 16.33 11.11 -27.57
CA VAL A 448 15.31 12.16 -27.38
C VAL A 448 14.71 11.99 -26.00
N LEU A 449 14.26 10.79 -25.66
CA LEU A 449 13.65 10.45 -24.38
C LEU A 449 14.65 10.42 -23.22
N ASP A 450 15.93 10.20 -23.52
CA ASP A 450 16.98 9.85 -22.54
C ASP A 450 16.58 8.61 -21.73
N LEU A 451 16.01 7.61 -22.43
CA LEU A 451 15.48 6.39 -21.86
C LEU A 451 15.80 5.20 -22.77
N THR A 452 15.90 4.01 -22.19
CA THR A 452 15.97 2.76 -22.97
C THR A 452 14.54 2.27 -23.24
N VAL A 453 14.14 2.23 -24.52
CA VAL A 453 12.78 1.92 -24.97
C VAL A 453 12.73 0.63 -25.80
N PRO A 454 11.57 -0.05 -25.89
CA PRO A 454 11.45 -1.27 -26.67
C PRO A 454 11.45 -1.00 -28.18
N THR A 455 12.19 -1.81 -28.94
CA THR A 455 12.07 -1.90 -30.42
C THR A 455 11.23 -3.08 -30.88
N SER A 456 10.96 -4.04 -29.98
CA SER A 456 10.08 -5.16 -30.25
C SER A 456 9.50 -5.69 -28.96
N VAL A 457 8.17 -5.86 -28.91
CA VAL A 457 7.48 -6.57 -27.83
C VAL A 457 6.60 -7.66 -28.47
N PRO A 458 6.80 -8.94 -28.14
CA PRO A 458 5.97 -10.00 -28.67
C PRO A 458 4.46 -9.75 -28.42
N GLY A 459 3.66 -9.83 -29.49
CA GLY A 459 2.21 -9.65 -29.40
C GLY A 459 1.71 -8.21 -29.50
N ILE A 460 2.60 -7.22 -29.56
CA ILE A 460 2.24 -5.79 -29.64
C ILE A 460 2.91 -5.16 -30.87
N ASP A 461 2.17 -4.31 -31.59
CA ASP A 461 2.76 -3.41 -32.58
C ASP A 461 3.34 -2.20 -31.85
N ILE A 462 4.64 -2.25 -31.51
CA ILE A 462 5.27 -1.22 -30.67
C ILE A 462 5.46 0.12 -31.42
N ASP A 463 5.50 0.09 -32.75
CA ASP A 463 5.73 1.27 -33.60
C ASP A 463 4.57 2.28 -33.50
N GLN A 464 3.38 1.85 -33.06
CA GLN A 464 2.26 2.76 -32.83
C GLN A 464 2.46 3.67 -31.60
N TYR A 465 3.44 3.39 -30.74
CA TYR A 465 3.67 4.12 -29.49
C TYR A 465 4.86 5.08 -29.54
N VAL A 466 5.32 5.46 -30.74
CA VAL A 466 6.35 6.49 -30.91
C VAL A 466 5.81 7.84 -30.45
N ILE A 467 6.26 8.32 -29.28
CA ILE A 467 5.70 9.50 -28.60
C ILE A 467 5.75 10.76 -29.46
N THR A 468 6.84 10.95 -30.21
CA THR A 468 7.03 12.11 -31.08
C THR A 468 6.05 12.18 -32.25
N ASP A 469 5.39 11.07 -32.58
CA ASP A 469 4.34 11.04 -33.61
C ASP A 469 2.98 11.51 -33.07
N HIS A 470 2.82 11.53 -31.74
CA HIS A 470 1.54 11.77 -31.04
C HIS A 470 1.54 13.01 -30.13
N VAL A 471 2.65 13.74 -30.09
CA VAL A 471 2.82 14.97 -29.30
C VAL A 471 3.37 16.08 -30.19
N GLU A 472 2.57 17.12 -30.42
CA GLU A 472 3.04 18.34 -31.07
C GLU A 472 4.06 19.06 -30.16
N ASP A 473 5.14 19.60 -30.74
CA ASP A 473 6.22 20.29 -30.02
C ASP A 473 6.80 19.46 -28.83
N PHE A 474 6.96 18.14 -29.04
CA PHE A 474 7.43 17.19 -28.01
C PHE A 474 8.67 17.67 -27.24
N GLU A 475 9.67 18.25 -27.92
CA GLU A 475 10.90 18.75 -27.28
C GLU A 475 10.61 19.80 -26.19
N ASP A 476 9.65 20.71 -26.42
CA ASP A 476 9.27 21.74 -25.46
C ASP A 476 8.48 21.13 -24.28
N ALA A 477 7.55 20.22 -24.57
CA ALA A 477 6.78 19.51 -23.55
C ALA A 477 7.70 18.70 -22.61
N GLN A 478 8.65 17.97 -23.19
CA GLN A 478 9.63 17.19 -22.47
C GLN A 478 10.58 18.07 -21.65
N ALA A 479 11.10 19.17 -22.21
CA ALA A 479 11.97 20.09 -21.50
C ALA A 479 11.25 20.73 -20.29
N SER A 480 9.96 21.04 -20.43
CA SER A 480 9.13 21.53 -19.33
C SER A 480 8.98 20.47 -18.23
N LEU A 481 8.66 19.23 -18.60
CA LEU A 481 8.53 18.12 -17.65
C LEU A 481 9.85 17.84 -16.90
N ARG A 482 10.98 17.79 -17.61
CA ARG A 482 12.33 17.66 -17.02
C ARG A 482 12.62 18.76 -16.01
N THR A 483 12.30 20.00 -16.35
CA THR A 483 12.50 21.16 -15.47
C THR A 483 11.64 21.04 -14.20
N GLU A 484 10.39 20.61 -14.34
CA GLU A 484 9.48 20.40 -13.22
C GLU A 484 9.96 19.26 -12.30
N ARG A 485 10.33 18.12 -12.88
CA ARG A 485 10.89 16.96 -12.16
C ARG A 485 12.15 17.35 -11.40
N ARG A 486 13.10 18.03 -12.05
CA ARG A 486 14.34 18.49 -11.40
C ARG A 486 14.04 19.46 -10.24
N SER A 487 13.17 20.44 -10.45
CA SER A 487 12.76 21.38 -9.41
C SER A 487 12.06 20.72 -8.22
N TYR A 488 11.42 19.56 -8.43
CA TYR A 488 10.86 18.76 -7.34
C TYR A 488 11.96 18.03 -6.57
N LEU A 489 12.90 17.39 -7.27
CA LEU A 489 14.01 16.66 -6.66
C LEU A 489 14.98 17.57 -5.88
N ASP A 490 15.21 18.80 -6.36
CA ASP A 490 16.05 19.80 -5.70
C ASP A 490 15.54 20.21 -4.30
N GLN A 491 14.33 19.80 -3.90
CA GLN A 491 13.76 20.07 -2.57
C GLN A 491 14.28 19.11 -1.48
N PHE A 492 14.94 18.01 -1.86
CA PHE A 492 15.40 16.99 -0.94
C PHE A 492 16.91 17.13 -0.65
N ASP A 493 17.24 17.86 0.43
CA ASP A 493 18.64 18.16 0.81
C ASP A 493 19.55 16.93 0.96
N ALA A 494 18.97 15.76 1.28
CA ALA A 494 19.72 14.52 1.50
C ALA A 494 19.82 13.62 0.26
N LEU A 495 19.14 13.97 -0.85
CA LEU A 495 19.17 13.18 -2.08
C LEU A 495 20.51 13.39 -2.80
N ASP A 496 21.12 12.31 -3.28
CA ASP A 496 22.41 12.40 -3.96
C ASP A 496 22.29 13.11 -5.32
N ASP A 497 23.27 13.95 -5.65
CA ASP A 497 23.30 14.75 -6.88
C ASP A 497 23.26 13.89 -8.17
N ASP A 498 23.79 12.66 -8.14
CA ASP A 498 23.76 11.74 -9.28
C ASP A 498 22.35 11.27 -9.63
N ILE A 499 21.45 11.17 -8.64
CA ILE A 499 20.03 10.90 -8.86
C ILE A 499 19.39 12.14 -9.49
N VAL A 500 19.64 13.34 -8.94
CA VAL A 500 19.09 14.59 -9.50
C VAL A 500 19.54 14.81 -10.94
N ASP A 501 20.80 14.53 -11.24
CA ASP A 501 21.38 14.70 -12.58
C ASP A 501 20.89 13.64 -13.58
N ALA A 502 20.35 12.51 -13.13
CA ALA A 502 19.71 11.48 -13.95
C ALA A 502 18.22 11.77 -14.29
N THR A 503 17.75 12.99 -14.03
CA THR A 503 16.37 13.40 -14.37
C THR A 503 16.14 13.38 -15.88
N TYR A 504 15.17 12.59 -16.32
CA TYR A 504 14.76 12.40 -17.71
C TYR A 504 13.41 13.03 -18.04
#